data_AF-A0A1J5JB65-F1
#
_entry.id   AF-A0A1J5JB65-F1
#
_cell.length_a   1.000
_cell.length_b   1.000
_cell.length_c   1.000
_cell.angle_alpha   90.00
_cell.angle_beta   90.00
_cell.angle_gamma   90.00
#
_symmetry.space_group_name_H-M   'P 1'
#
loop_
_entity.id
_entity.type
_entity.pdbx_description
1 polymer ?
#
loop_
_entity_poly.entity_id
_entity_poly.type
_entity_poly.pdbx_seq_one_letter_code
_entity_poly.pdbx_strand_id
1 'polypeptide(L)'
;MGKEKNPRRVADNEAMAKAKMLRTSPQKLNLVAGLIRGKKVDRAIADLTFSKKRISQDVLKCLQSAIANAENNHGLDVDELVVAEAYCGK
;
A
#
# COMPACT_ATOMS: atom_id res chain seq x y z
N MET A 1 -2.57 30.29 17.12
CA MET A 1 -1.56 29.25 17.44
C MET A 1 -1.86 28.04 16.59
N GLY A 2 -0.90 27.63 15.75
CA GLY A 2 -1.07 26.50 14.83
C GLY A 2 -1.23 25.20 15.61
N LYS A 3 -2.23 24.40 15.27
CA LYS A 3 -2.41 23.06 15.85
C LYS A 3 -1.12 22.28 15.68
N GLU A 4 -0.65 21.65 16.75
CA GLU A 4 0.47 20.71 16.70
C GLU A 4 0.20 19.63 15.64
N LYS A 5 1.21 19.33 14.82
CA LYS A 5 1.10 18.26 13.82
C LYS A 5 0.89 16.95 14.57
N ASN A 6 -0.19 16.25 14.21
CA ASN A 6 -0.48 14.91 14.72
C ASN A 6 0.79 14.03 14.60
N PRO A 7 1.15 13.26 15.64
CA PRO A 7 2.34 12.41 15.57
C PRO A 7 2.23 11.43 14.40
N ARG A 8 3.38 11.12 13.79
CA ARG A 8 3.46 10.15 12.70
C ARG A 8 2.97 8.79 13.20
N ARG A 9 2.19 8.09 12.37
CA ARG A 9 1.61 6.77 12.70
C ARG A 9 2.56 5.60 12.41
N VAL A 10 3.66 5.86 11.72
CA VAL A 10 4.63 4.88 11.22
C VAL A 10 6.04 5.37 11.55
N ALA A 11 6.99 4.43 11.62
CA ALA A 11 8.39 4.73 11.82
C ALA A 11 8.99 5.53 10.64
N ASP A 12 10.17 6.10 10.82
CA ASP A 12 10.77 6.97 9.80
C ASP A 12 11.14 6.22 8.51
N ASN A 13 11.35 4.90 8.59
CA ASN A 13 11.66 4.01 7.47
C ASN A 13 10.43 3.33 6.86
N GLU A 14 9.22 3.67 7.29
CA GLU A 14 8.00 2.99 6.86
C GLU A 14 6.95 3.97 6.36
N ALA A 15 6.23 3.58 5.31
CA ALA A 15 5.10 4.32 4.80
C ALA A 15 3.84 3.45 4.79
N MET A 16 2.69 4.08 5.05
CA MET A 16 1.40 3.39 5.09
C MET A 16 0.36 4.14 4.26
N ALA A 17 -0.47 3.39 3.54
CA ALA A 17 -1.69 3.88 2.93
C ALA A 17 -2.87 2.97 3.32
N LYS A 18 -4.07 3.56 3.38
CA LYS A 18 -5.30 2.82 3.70
C LYS A 18 -6.41 3.23 2.74
N ALA A 19 -6.89 2.28 1.95
CA ALA A 19 -8.13 2.45 1.20
C ALA A 19 -9.34 2.11 2.10
N LYS A 20 -10.35 2.98 2.11
CA LYS A 20 -11.59 2.78 2.86
C LYS A 20 -12.78 2.70 1.89
N MET A 21 -13.87 2.09 2.36
CA MET A 21 -15.14 1.99 1.61
C MET A 21 -15.03 1.24 0.27
N LEU A 22 -14.18 0.22 0.19
CA LEU A 22 -14.08 -0.65 -0.97
C LEU A 22 -15.33 -1.55 -1.07
N ARG A 23 -15.99 -1.53 -2.22
CA ARG A 23 -17.20 -2.33 -2.49
C ARG A 23 -16.84 -3.77 -2.89
N THR A 24 -16.23 -4.51 -1.97
CA THR A 24 -15.80 -5.90 -2.20
C THR A 24 -15.71 -6.69 -0.90
N SER A 25 -15.92 -8.01 -0.98
CA SER A 25 -15.75 -8.92 0.16
C SER A 25 -14.28 -8.93 0.65
N PRO A 26 -14.05 -8.86 1.98
CA PRO A 26 -12.71 -8.93 2.58
C PRO A 26 -11.90 -10.15 2.15
N GLN A 27 -12.56 -11.31 1.97
CA GLN A 27 -11.88 -12.53 1.53
C GLN A 27 -11.24 -12.38 0.14
N LYS A 28 -11.95 -11.74 -0.80
CA LYS A 28 -11.44 -11.52 -2.16
C LYS A 28 -10.30 -10.50 -2.17
N LEU A 29 -10.37 -9.48 -1.31
CA LEU A 29 -9.28 -8.53 -1.10
C LEU A 29 -8.05 -9.20 -0.51
N ASN A 30 -8.22 -10.06 0.50
CA ASN A 30 -7.11 -10.70 1.18
C ASN A 30 -6.31 -11.63 0.25
N LEU A 31 -6.97 -12.27 -0.72
CA LEU A 31 -6.28 -13.04 -1.78
C LEU A 31 -5.33 -12.18 -2.62
N VAL A 32 -5.71 -10.95 -2.92
CA VAL A 32 -4.87 -10.00 -3.68
C VAL A 32 -3.80 -9.39 -2.76
N ALA A 33 -4.14 -9.05 -1.53
CA ALA A 33 -3.19 -8.53 -0.55
C ALA A 33 -2.08 -9.56 -0.23
N GLY A 34 -2.44 -10.84 -0.12
CA GLY A 34 -1.47 -11.93 0.06
C GLY A 34 -0.53 -12.12 -1.13
N LEU A 35 -0.97 -11.80 -2.35
CA LEU A 35 -0.16 -11.92 -3.56
C LEU A 35 1.03 -10.95 -3.57
N ILE A 36 0.87 -9.75 -3.00
CA ILE A 36 1.90 -8.70 -3.02
C ILE A 36 2.75 -8.64 -1.76
N ARG A 37 2.38 -9.38 -0.71
CA ARG A 37 3.07 -9.37 0.59
C ARG A 37 4.50 -9.92 0.45
N GLY A 38 5.48 -9.20 1.00
CA GLY A 38 6.89 -9.56 0.98
C GLY A 38 7.58 -9.40 -0.38
N LYS A 39 6.89 -8.85 -1.40
CA LYS A 39 7.48 -8.58 -2.71
C LYS A 39 8.05 -7.17 -2.78
N LYS A 40 9.08 -7.00 -3.62
CA LYS A 40 9.52 -5.69 -4.08
C LYS A 40 8.37 -4.94 -4.75
N VAL A 41 8.35 -3.63 -4.56
CA VAL A 41 7.30 -2.75 -5.08
C VAL A 41 7.11 -2.91 -6.59
N ASP A 42 8.18 -2.96 -7.37
CA ASP A 42 8.09 -3.11 -8.84
C ASP A 42 7.37 -4.38 -9.27
N ARG A 43 7.70 -5.51 -8.61
CA ARG A 43 7.04 -6.79 -8.87
C ARG A 43 5.59 -6.75 -8.44
N ALA A 44 5.28 -6.12 -7.31
CA ALA A 44 3.90 -5.97 -6.86
C ALA A 44 3.07 -5.11 -7.82
N ILE A 45 3.63 -4.04 -8.39
CA ILE A 45 2.98 -3.21 -9.42
C ILE A 45 2.69 -4.04 -10.67
N ALA A 46 3.68 -4.79 -11.17
CA ALA A 46 3.52 -5.64 -12.33
C ALA A 46 2.43 -6.70 -12.11
N ASP A 47 2.50 -7.42 -10.99
CA ASP A 47 1.53 -8.44 -10.61
C ASP A 47 0.09 -7.90 -10.52
N LEU A 48 -0.08 -6.70 -9.95
CA LEU A 48 -1.39 -6.06 -9.84
C LEU A 48 -1.89 -5.52 -11.18
N THR A 49 -1.01 -5.00 -12.03
CA THR A 49 -1.33 -4.46 -13.36
C THR A 49 -1.84 -5.55 -14.30
N PHE A 50 -1.20 -6.72 -14.29
CA PHE A 50 -1.55 -7.84 -15.17
C PHE A 50 -2.50 -8.86 -14.55
N SER A 51 -2.95 -8.63 -13.31
CA SER A 51 -3.91 -9.49 -12.65
C SER A 51 -5.29 -9.40 -13.30
N LYS A 52 -5.91 -10.55 -13.55
CA LYS A 52 -7.29 -10.68 -14.05
C LYS A 52 -8.35 -10.31 -12.99
N LYS A 53 -7.96 -10.13 -11.73
CA LYS A 53 -8.90 -9.83 -10.64
C LYS A 53 -9.25 -8.34 -10.67
N ARG A 54 -10.54 -8.00 -10.81
CA ARG A 54 -11.03 -6.60 -10.79
C ARG A 54 -10.49 -5.76 -9.63
N ILE A 55 -10.39 -6.39 -8.46
CA ILE A 55 -9.97 -5.74 -7.20
C ILE A 55 -8.50 -5.28 -7.25
N SER A 56 -7.68 -5.88 -8.13
CA SER A 56 -6.27 -5.51 -8.26
C SER A 56 -6.06 -4.04 -8.62
N GLN A 57 -7.01 -3.42 -9.34
CA GLN A 57 -6.94 -1.99 -9.66
C GLN A 57 -7.08 -1.11 -8.40
N ASP A 58 -7.97 -1.47 -7.47
CA ASP A 58 -8.16 -0.72 -6.23
C ASP A 58 -6.95 -0.90 -5.29
N VAL A 59 -6.40 -2.13 -5.24
CA VAL A 59 -5.19 -2.43 -4.47
C VAL A 59 -3.98 -1.71 -5.06
N LEU A 60 -3.86 -1.64 -6.39
CA LEU A 60 -2.80 -0.91 -7.08
C LEU A 60 -2.83 0.58 -6.73
N LYS A 61 -4.00 1.22 -6.76
CA LYS A 61 -4.15 2.62 -6.35
C LYS A 61 -3.72 2.84 -4.90
N CYS A 62 -4.05 1.90 -4.01
CA CYS A 62 -3.62 1.97 -2.61
C CYS A 62 -2.10 1.81 -2.47
N LEU A 63 -1.50 0.89 -3.23
CA LEU A 63 -0.05 0.68 -3.24
C LEU A 63 0.68 1.91 -3.78
N GLN A 64 0.22 2.49 -4.89
CA GLN A 64 0.75 3.75 -5.45
C GLN A 64 0.69 4.89 -4.44
N SER A 65 -0.40 5.00 -3.67
CA SER A 65 -0.48 5.99 -2.60
C SER A 65 0.53 5.73 -1.48
N ALA A 66 0.85 4.48 -1.16
CA ALA A 66 1.88 4.16 -0.16
C ALA A 66 3.28 4.52 -0.65
N ILE A 67 3.58 4.25 -1.92
CA ILE A 67 4.85 4.61 -2.56
C ILE A 67 5.02 6.13 -2.59
N ALA A 68 3.99 6.86 -3.02
CA ALA A 68 4.02 8.32 -3.02
C ALA A 68 4.23 8.89 -1.60
N ASN A 69 3.71 8.23 -0.57
CA ASN A 69 3.97 8.62 0.82
C ASN A 69 5.42 8.35 1.22
N ALA A 70 5.99 7.20 0.83
CA ALA A 70 7.39 6.85 1.09
C ALA A 70 8.35 7.85 0.43
N GLU A 71 8.13 8.17 -0.83
CA GLU A 71 8.95 9.11 -1.60
C GLU A 71 8.82 10.54 -1.04
N ASN A 72 7.61 11.09 -0.97
CA ASN A 72 7.43 12.51 -0.68
C ASN A 72 7.55 12.87 0.81
N ASN A 73 7.15 11.98 1.72
CA ASN A 73 7.15 12.29 3.16
C ASN A 73 8.34 11.71 3.91
N HIS A 74 8.91 10.60 3.42
CA HIS A 74 10.02 9.90 4.07
C HIS A 74 11.33 9.99 3.27
N GLY A 75 11.30 10.46 2.02
CA GLY A 75 12.51 10.57 1.17
C GLY A 75 13.15 9.20 0.88
N LEU A 76 12.36 8.14 0.93
CA LEU A 76 12.84 6.77 0.72
C LEU A 76 12.99 6.50 -0.78
N ASP A 77 14.02 5.74 -1.13
CA ASP A 77 14.23 5.27 -2.49
C ASP A 77 13.18 4.21 -2.87
N VAL A 78 12.43 4.48 -3.93
CA VAL A 78 11.34 3.63 -4.42
C VAL A 78 11.85 2.26 -4.87
N ASP A 79 13.05 2.19 -5.43
CA ASP A 79 13.63 0.97 -6.00
C ASP A 79 14.03 -0.06 -4.92
N GLU A 80 14.24 0.41 -3.69
CA GLU A 80 14.55 -0.41 -2.52
C GLU A 80 13.29 -0.79 -1.71
N LEU A 81 12.12 -0.24 -2.04
CA LEU A 81 10.90 -0.49 -1.27
C LEU A 81 10.40 -1.94 -1.42
N VAL A 82 9.96 -2.47 -0.27
CA VAL A 82 9.33 -3.79 -0.15
C VAL A 82 7.99 -3.64 0.55
N VAL A 83 7.00 -4.40 0.08
CA VAL A 83 5.69 -4.48 0.75
C VAL A 83 5.83 -5.34 2.01
N ALA A 84 6.13 -4.71 3.15
CA ALA A 84 6.29 -5.39 4.43
C ALA A 84 4.98 -6.08 4.87
N GLU A 85 3.88 -5.33 4.89
CA GLU A 85 2.56 -5.84 5.29
C GLU A 85 1.45 -5.39 4.32
N ALA A 86 0.49 -6.28 4.10
CA ALA A 86 -0.74 -6.01 3.35
C ALA A 86 -1.89 -6.86 3.90
N TYR A 87 -2.97 -6.21 4.33
CA TYR A 87 -4.11 -6.86 4.99
C TYR A 87 -5.44 -6.14 4.73
N CYS A 88 -6.56 -6.83 4.98
CA CYS A 88 -7.92 -6.29 4.87
C CYS A 88 -8.72 -6.63 6.13
N GLY A 89 -9.26 -5.62 6.81
CA GLY A 89 -9.98 -5.77 8.08
C GLY A 89 -9.02 -6.01 9.25
N LYS A 90 -8.68 -4.94 9.99
CA LYS A 90 -8.01 -5.01 11.29
C LYS A 90 -8.99 -4.50 12.34
#